data_AF-A0A142Y869-F1
#
_entry.id   AF-A0A142Y869-F1
#
_cell.length_a   1.000
_cell.length_b   1.000
_cell.length_c   1.000
_cell.angle_alpha   90.00
_cell.angle_beta   90.00
_cell.angle_gamma   90.00
#
_symmetry.space_group_name_H-M   'P 1'
#
loop_
_entity.id
_entity.type
_entity.pdbx_description
1 polymer ?
#
loop_
_entity_poly.entity_id
_entity_poly.type
_entity_poly.pdbx_seq_one_letter_code
_entity_poly.pdbx_strand_id
1 'polypeptide(L)'
;MKIHFLNVGHGDCTIIEHDSGRITMIDINNGDDIDETSAKEIAAETASLYDDMYLAVAEAAGIKRKGILKTAGYEVQLTNPLEYFKQHFPSREIFRYIQSHPDLDHMRGLNALWSEGIKIRNVWDTWHSKVPDFKTDNDRIDWGRYQRLRNGEWRSPGDATVLRYYRGTKRPYFNQNADLTDGGDGIYVLAPTAETNTTANTSKNHNNLSYVLYLVANGTRIILGGDAEADVWKSIHDYYGSNLKCDILKASHHGRDSGYYQPAVAAMKPEYTIVSVGKKPPTDASNKYRAYSNNVWSTRWKGDIVVNIPAYSQPTIDSEYDR
;
A
#
# COMPACT_ATOMS: atom_id res chain seq x y z
N MET A 1 7.82 6.55 16.11
CA MET A 1 7.56 5.76 14.89
C MET A 1 7.41 6.70 13.72
N LYS A 2 7.86 6.33 12.52
CA LYS A 2 7.64 7.10 11.29
C LYS A 2 7.08 6.22 10.19
N ILE A 3 6.07 6.69 9.47
CA ILE A 3 5.41 5.96 8.37
C ILE A 3 5.54 6.80 7.10
N HIS A 4 6.04 6.19 6.04
CA HIS A 4 6.27 6.80 4.74
C HIS A 4 5.30 6.17 3.73
N PHE A 5 4.35 6.95 3.23
CA PHE A 5 3.45 6.56 2.15
C PHE A 5 4.01 7.14 0.85
N LEU A 6 4.57 6.27 0.00
CA LEU A 6 5.28 6.72 -1.19
C LEU A 6 4.33 6.96 -2.36
N ASN A 7 4.58 8.01 -3.13
CA ASN A 7 3.87 8.28 -4.37
C ASN A 7 4.42 7.44 -5.52
N VAL A 8 4.05 6.17 -5.55
CA VAL A 8 4.49 5.21 -6.58
C VAL A 8 3.62 5.19 -7.84
N GLY A 9 2.59 6.03 -7.90
CA GLY A 9 1.63 6.03 -9.00
C GLY A 9 0.55 4.97 -8.78
N HIS A 10 0.39 4.04 -9.72
CA HIS A 10 -0.53 2.90 -9.51
C HIS A 10 0.14 1.91 -8.55
N GLY A 11 -0.59 1.38 -7.56
CA GLY A 11 -0.07 0.46 -6.56
C GLY A 11 0.31 1.12 -5.23
N ASP A 12 1.01 0.37 -4.40
CA ASP A 12 1.35 0.78 -3.04
C ASP A 12 2.81 0.51 -2.66
N CYS A 13 3.37 1.42 -1.88
CA CYS A 13 4.54 1.15 -1.05
C CYS A 13 4.45 1.97 0.23
N THR A 14 4.44 1.29 1.38
CA THR A 14 4.48 1.93 2.69
C THR A 14 5.69 1.42 3.47
N ILE A 15 6.53 2.33 3.98
CA ILE A 15 7.69 1.97 4.80
C ILE A 15 7.47 2.51 6.22
N ILE A 16 7.68 1.67 7.23
CA ILE A 16 7.51 2.02 8.63
C ILE A 16 8.84 1.83 9.36
N GLU A 17 9.32 2.90 9.99
CA GLU A 17 10.37 2.85 11.00
C GLU A 17 9.72 2.82 12.39
N HIS A 18 9.81 1.65 13.04
CA HIS A 18 9.26 1.43 14.37
C HIS A 18 10.17 2.01 15.46
N ASP A 19 9.62 2.32 16.63
CA ASP A 19 10.39 2.81 17.79
C ASP A 19 11.44 1.81 18.29
N SER A 20 11.27 0.53 17.96
CA SER A 20 12.28 -0.50 18.21
C SER A 20 13.49 -0.43 17.27
N GLY A 21 13.50 0.50 16.31
CA GLY A 21 14.48 0.58 15.22
C GLY A 21 14.31 -0.52 14.16
N ARG A 22 13.18 -1.22 14.08
CA ARG A 22 12.92 -2.18 12.99
C ARG A 22 12.29 -1.45 11.81
N ILE A 23 12.57 -1.94 10.59
CA ILE A 23 11.93 -1.45 9.37
C ILE A 23 10.93 -2.49 8.87
N THR A 24 9.68 -2.06 8.68
CA THR A 24 8.66 -2.80 7.94
C THR A 24 8.44 -2.15 6.58
N MET A 25 8.41 -2.94 5.51
CA MET A 25 7.94 -2.51 4.20
C MET A 25 6.64 -3.27 3.88
N ILE A 26 5.59 -2.55 3.52
CA ILE A 26 4.30 -3.10 3.14
C ILE A 26 4.11 -2.78 1.66
N ASP A 27 4.09 -3.85 0.87
CA ASP A 27 4.07 -3.82 -0.59
C ASP A 27 5.22 -3.04 -1.22
N ILE A 28 5.43 -3.25 -2.51
CA ILE A 28 6.30 -2.43 -3.32
C ILE A 28 5.73 -2.31 -4.73
N ASN A 29 5.73 -1.08 -5.25
CA ASN A 29 5.53 -0.86 -6.66
C ASN A 29 6.58 0.10 -7.20
N ASN A 30 7.44 -0.42 -8.07
CA ASN A 30 8.47 0.29 -8.80
C ASN A 30 8.21 0.21 -10.32
N GLY A 31 6.97 -0.08 -10.71
CA GLY A 31 6.57 -0.13 -12.11
C GLY A 31 6.44 1.28 -12.68
N ASP A 32 7.26 1.59 -13.68
CA ASP A 32 7.05 2.73 -14.58
C ASP A 32 5.83 2.54 -15.49
N ASP A 33 5.25 1.33 -15.49
CA ASP A 33 4.16 0.92 -16.37
C ASP A 33 2.82 1.45 -15.89
N ILE A 34 2.38 2.50 -16.58
CA ILE A 34 0.97 2.87 -16.69
C ILE A 34 0.27 1.69 -17.36
N ASP A 35 -0.49 0.90 -16.60
CA ASP A 35 -1.25 -0.23 -17.16
C ASP A 35 -2.24 0.24 -18.25
N GLU A 36 -2.75 -0.66 -19.10
CA GLU A 36 -3.67 -0.28 -20.19
C GLU A 36 -4.92 0.47 -19.73
N THR A 37 -5.43 0.17 -18.53
CA THR A 37 -6.56 0.87 -17.92
C THR A 37 -6.13 2.30 -17.61
N SER A 38 -4.99 2.48 -16.95
CA SER A 38 -4.37 3.77 -16.69
C SER A 38 -4.05 4.54 -17.97
N ALA A 39 -3.62 3.88 -19.05
CA ALA A 39 -3.31 4.51 -20.33
C ALA A 39 -4.56 4.98 -21.09
N LYS A 40 -5.64 4.19 -21.04
CA LYS A 40 -6.97 4.56 -21.56
C LYS A 40 -7.61 5.66 -20.74
N GLU A 41 -7.48 5.61 -19.43
CA GLU A 41 -7.97 6.65 -18.54
C GLU A 41 -7.21 7.96 -18.75
N ILE A 42 -5.86 7.92 -18.88
CA ILE A 42 -5.03 9.09 -19.26
C ILE A 42 -5.45 9.65 -20.62
N ALA A 43 -5.72 8.79 -21.60
CA ALA A 43 -6.24 9.23 -22.89
C ALA A 43 -7.58 9.97 -22.72
N ALA A 44 -8.50 9.44 -21.90
CA ALA A 44 -9.81 10.07 -21.65
C ALA A 44 -9.73 11.43 -20.92
N GLU A 45 -8.82 11.59 -19.95
CA GLU A 45 -8.61 12.88 -19.28
C GLU A 45 -7.88 13.88 -20.18
N THR A 46 -6.93 13.40 -21.00
CA THR A 46 -6.22 14.27 -21.95
C THR A 46 -7.13 14.71 -23.10
N ALA A 47 -8.03 13.85 -23.58
CA ALA A 47 -9.07 14.19 -24.56
C ALA A 47 -10.08 15.22 -24.02
N SER A 48 -10.25 15.30 -22.69
CA SER A 48 -11.08 16.35 -22.05
C SER A 48 -10.35 17.70 -21.90
N LEU A 49 -9.02 17.71 -21.98
CA LEU A 49 -8.16 18.90 -21.83
C LEU A 49 -7.58 19.38 -23.17
N TYR A 50 -7.49 18.51 -24.17
CA TYR A 50 -6.93 18.75 -25.50
C TYR A 50 -7.77 17.99 -26.54
N ASP A 51 -8.03 18.61 -27.69
CA ASP A 51 -8.72 17.98 -28.82
C ASP A 51 -7.92 16.77 -29.37
N ASP A 52 -8.59 15.72 -29.86
CA ASP A 52 -8.01 14.47 -30.35
C ASP A 52 -6.93 14.71 -31.43
N MET A 53 -7.08 15.81 -32.19
CA MET A 53 -6.11 16.25 -33.19
C MET A 53 -4.77 16.69 -32.57
N TYR A 54 -4.78 17.33 -31.40
CA TYR A 54 -3.56 17.77 -30.71
C TYR A 54 -2.77 16.59 -30.15
N LEU A 55 -3.47 15.58 -29.63
CA LEU A 55 -2.89 14.33 -29.14
C LEU A 55 -2.22 13.53 -30.26
N ALA A 56 -2.91 13.38 -31.40
CA ALA A 56 -2.37 12.70 -32.57
C ALA A 56 -1.11 13.39 -33.12
N VAL A 57 -1.07 14.73 -33.11
CA VAL A 57 0.09 15.52 -33.54
C VAL A 57 1.26 15.38 -32.56
N ALA A 58 1.01 15.40 -31.25
CA ALA A 58 2.05 15.24 -30.23
C ALA A 58 2.69 13.83 -30.27
N GLU A 59 1.88 12.80 -30.47
CA GLU A 59 2.36 11.42 -30.65
C GLU A 59 3.15 11.26 -31.95
N ALA A 60 2.66 11.84 -33.06
CA ALA A 60 3.39 11.85 -34.34
C ALA A 60 4.73 12.62 -34.26
N ALA A 61 4.83 13.59 -33.36
CA ALA A 61 6.06 14.34 -33.07
C ALA A 61 7.01 13.62 -32.08
N GLY A 62 6.69 12.39 -31.64
CA GLY A 62 7.53 11.61 -30.73
C GLY A 62 7.44 12.01 -29.26
N ILE A 63 6.48 12.87 -28.89
CA ILE A 63 6.26 13.28 -27.50
C ILE A 63 5.50 12.16 -26.78
N LYS A 64 6.15 11.48 -25.83
CA LYS A 64 5.50 10.47 -24.98
C LYS A 64 4.36 11.13 -24.18
N ARG A 65 3.23 10.45 -23.99
CA ARG A 65 2.08 10.95 -23.19
C ARG A 65 2.44 11.49 -21.80
N LYS A 66 3.48 10.92 -21.15
CA LYS A 66 4.06 11.41 -19.88
C LYS A 66 4.52 12.89 -19.96
N GLY A 67 4.99 13.33 -21.13
CA GLY A 67 5.37 14.72 -21.42
C GLY A 67 4.19 15.66 -21.60
N ILE A 68 3.04 15.18 -22.07
CA ILE A 68 1.81 15.97 -22.27
C ILE A 68 1.14 16.28 -20.92
N LEU A 69 1.14 15.31 -20.00
CA LEU A 69 0.63 15.49 -18.62
C LEU A 69 1.45 16.52 -17.82
N LYS A 70 2.76 16.59 -18.07
CA LYS A 70 3.64 17.61 -17.50
C LYS A 70 3.22 19.02 -17.94
N THR A 71 2.75 19.18 -19.18
CA THR A 71 2.24 20.46 -19.71
C THR A 71 0.89 20.87 -19.12
N ALA A 72 0.13 19.95 -18.52
CA ALA A 72 -1.16 20.20 -17.87
C ALA A 72 -1.06 20.60 -16.38
N GLY A 73 0.14 20.91 -15.86
CA GLY A 73 0.34 21.38 -14.48
C GLY A 73 0.51 20.27 -13.42
N TYR A 74 0.53 19.00 -13.84
CA TYR A 74 0.82 17.86 -12.98
C TYR A 74 2.32 17.55 -12.99
N GLU A 75 3.08 18.15 -12.07
CA GLU A 75 4.54 17.95 -11.92
C GLU A 75 4.93 17.19 -10.63
N VAL A 76 4.00 16.42 -10.03
CA VAL A 76 4.35 15.56 -8.89
C VAL A 76 5.12 14.35 -9.42
N GLN A 77 6.38 14.21 -9.04
CA GLN A 77 7.22 13.10 -9.48
C GLN A 77 6.83 11.81 -8.76
N LEU A 78 6.94 10.68 -9.47
CA LEU A 78 6.78 9.36 -8.86
C LEU A 78 8.06 9.00 -8.11
N THR A 79 7.89 8.41 -6.94
CA THR A 79 8.98 7.95 -6.09
C THR A 79 9.32 6.51 -6.45
N ASN A 80 10.59 6.25 -6.79
CA ASN A 80 11.12 4.90 -6.90
C ASN A 80 11.40 4.35 -5.49
N PRO A 81 10.69 3.30 -5.01
CA PRO A 81 10.83 2.85 -3.63
C PRO A 81 12.20 2.30 -3.28
N LEU A 82 12.93 1.73 -4.24
CA LEU A 82 14.27 1.20 -4.02
C LEU A 82 15.25 2.35 -3.75
N GLU A 83 15.23 3.39 -4.59
CA GLU A 83 16.10 4.54 -4.41
C GLU A 83 15.74 5.31 -3.15
N TYR A 84 14.43 5.48 -2.87
CA TYR A 84 13.96 6.04 -1.60
C TYR A 84 14.50 5.25 -0.40
N PHE A 85 14.38 3.92 -0.44
CA PHE A 85 14.85 3.07 0.65
C PHE A 85 16.37 3.21 0.87
N LYS A 86 17.17 3.20 -0.20
CA LYS A 86 18.63 3.36 -0.13
C LYS A 86 19.04 4.72 0.44
N GLN A 87 18.34 5.79 0.06
CA GLN A 87 18.61 7.14 0.52
C GLN A 87 18.23 7.35 2.00
N HIS A 88 17.04 6.88 2.39
CA HIS A 88 16.48 7.14 3.73
C HIS A 88 16.89 6.11 4.78
N PHE A 89 17.24 4.89 4.38
CA PHE A 89 17.62 3.80 5.27
C PHE A 89 18.95 3.15 4.83
N PRO A 90 20.04 3.93 4.71
CA PRO A 90 21.30 3.44 4.19
C PRO A 90 21.83 2.28 5.04
N SER A 91 22.24 1.20 4.38
CA SER A 91 22.79 -0.02 5.01
C SER A 91 21.82 -0.75 5.96
N ARG A 92 20.53 -0.41 5.95
CA ARG A 92 19.51 -1.09 6.75
C ARG A 92 18.93 -2.28 5.99
N GLU A 93 18.54 -3.32 6.73
CA GLU A 93 17.74 -4.42 6.19
C GLU A 93 16.25 -4.17 6.40
N ILE A 94 15.42 -4.79 5.55
CA ILE A 94 13.97 -4.89 5.76
C ILE A 94 13.75 -6.03 6.76
N PHE A 95 13.49 -5.67 8.02
CA PHE A 95 13.23 -6.67 9.07
C PHE A 95 11.96 -7.46 8.76
N ARG A 96 10.93 -6.77 8.26
CA ARG A 96 9.64 -7.37 7.88
C ARG A 96 9.17 -6.81 6.54
N TYR A 97 8.99 -7.67 5.55
CA TYR A 97 8.23 -7.36 4.35
C TYR A 97 6.83 -7.94 4.50
N ILE A 98 5.78 -7.15 4.22
CA ILE A 98 4.39 -7.61 4.24
C ILE A 98 3.87 -7.47 2.82
N GLN A 99 3.57 -8.60 2.18
CA GLN A 99 2.77 -8.62 0.96
C GLN A 99 1.30 -8.56 1.39
N SER A 100 0.62 -7.44 1.18
CA SER A 100 -0.79 -7.31 1.58
C SER A 100 -1.64 -8.36 0.90
N HIS A 101 -1.50 -8.49 -0.42
CA HIS A 101 -2.17 -9.47 -1.27
C HIS A 101 -1.38 -9.68 -2.59
N PRO A 102 -1.71 -10.70 -3.41
CA PRO A 102 -0.82 -11.17 -4.48
C PRO A 102 -1.03 -10.49 -5.86
N ASP A 103 -1.47 -9.23 -5.89
CA ASP A 103 -1.63 -8.47 -7.13
C ASP A 103 -0.30 -7.81 -7.51
N LEU A 104 -0.07 -7.68 -8.82
CA LEU A 104 1.26 -7.31 -9.35
C LEU A 104 1.68 -5.90 -8.93
N ASP A 105 0.73 -4.98 -8.84
CA ASP A 105 0.94 -3.60 -8.40
C ASP A 105 1.21 -3.45 -6.90
N HIS A 106 1.30 -4.56 -6.17
CA HIS A 106 1.76 -4.63 -4.79
C HIS A 106 3.11 -5.36 -4.63
N MET A 107 3.73 -5.81 -5.73
CA MET A 107 5.02 -6.53 -5.68
C MET A 107 6.03 -6.16 -6.78
N ARG A 108 5.65 -5.35 -7.78
CA ARG A 108 6.54 -4.84 -8.82
C ARG A 108 7.71 -4.11 -8.16
N GLY A 109 8.94 -4.60 -8.31
CA GLY A 109 10.11 -4.04 -7.64
C GLY A 109 10.73 -4.95 -6.57
N LEU A 110 10.12 -6.08 -6.23
CA LEU A 110 10.78 -7.12 -5.44
C LEU A 110 12.09 -7.57 -6.10
N ASN A 111 12.11 -7.75 -7.42
CA ASN A 111 13.34 -8.12 -8.10
C ASN A 111 14.40 -7.01 -8.07
N ALA A 112 13.99 -5.74 -8.01
CA ALA A 112 14.89 -4.60 -7.87
C ALA A 112 15.54 -4.59 -6.48
N LEU A 113 14.76 -4.76 -5.40
CA LEU A 113 15.29 -4.93 -4.03
C LEU A 113 16.28 -6.09 -3.95
N TRP A 114 15.94 -7.21 -4.60
CA TRP A 114 16.83 -8.35 -4.64
C TRP A 114 18.13 -8.02 -5.42
N SER A 115 18.05 -7.41 -6.59
CA SER A 115 19.24 -7.10 -7.39
C SER A 115 20.23 -6.20 -6.64
N GLU A 116 19.73 -5.27 -5.83
CA GLU A 116 20.53 -4.31 -5.04
C GLU A 116 21.06 -4.83 -3.69
N GLY A 117 20.98 -6.14 -3.43
CA GLY A 117 21.55 -6.70 -2.20
C GLY A 117 20.72 -6.41 -0.92
N ILE A 118 19.55 -5.77 -1.02
CA ILE A 118 18.69 -5.50 0.15
C ILE A 118 18.23 -6.83 0.77
N LYS A 119 18.37 -6.96 2.09
CA LYS A 119 17.97 -8.16 2.83
C LYS A 119 16.53 -8.03 3.33
N ILE A 120 15.76 -9.11 3.20
CA ILE A 120 14.42 -9.26 3.79
C ILE A 120 14.49 -10.45 4.75
N ARG A 121 14.20 -10.22 6.05
CA ARG A 121 14.35 -11.27 7.08
C ARG A 121 13.07 -12.03 7.36
N ASN A 122 11.95 -11.32 7.52
CA ASN A 122 10.63 -11.90 7.78
C ASN A 122 9.66 -11.47 6.68
N VAL A 123 8.83 -12.40 6.23
CA VAL A 123 7.86 -12.17 5.16
C VAL A 123 6.48 -12.51 5.70
N TRP A 124 5.56 -11.57 5.63
CA TRP A 124 4.15 -11.82 5.87
C TRP A 124 3.46 -11.95 4.53
N ASP A 125 2.77 -13.07 4.35
CA ASP A 125 2.03 -13.43 3.15
C ASP A 125 0.72 -14.11 3.57
N THR A 126 -0.21 -14.27 2.63
CA THR A 126 -1.43 -15.06 2.81
C THR A 126 -1.39 -16.32 1.97
N TRP A 127 -2.12 -17.36 2.39
CA TRP A 127 -2.27 -18.53 1.54
C TRP A 127 -3.12 -18.19 0.32
N HIS A 128 -2.59 -18.50 -0.87
CA HIS A 128 -3.32 -18.37 -2.12
C HIS A 128 -2.74 -19.23 -3.25
N SER A 129 -3.58 -19.53 -4.24
CA SER A 129 -3.21 -20.23 -5.48
C SER A 129 -3.18 -19.33 -6.72
N LYS A 130 -3.30 -18.00 -6.54
CA LYS A 130 -3.22 -17.01 -7.64
C LYS A 130 -2.06 -17.30 -8.59
N VAL A 131 -2.36 -17.20 -9.88
CA VAL A 131 -1.40 -16.98 -10.96
C VAL A 131 -1.86 -15.71 -11.69
N PRO A 132 -1.07 -14.63 -11.70
CA PRO A 132 -1.45 -13.39 -12.37
C PRO A 132 -1.53 -13.55 -13.88
N ASP A 133 -2.26 -12.64 -14.51
CA ASP A 133 -2.11 -12.39 -15.94
C ASP A 133 -0.93 -11.44 -16.15
N PHE A 134 0.16 -11.94 -16.72
CA PHE A 134 1.39 -11.17 -16.93
C PHE A 134 1.26 -10.28 -18.15
N LYS A 135 1.48 -8.97 -17.98
CA LYS A 135 1.46 -8.00 -19.08
C LYS A 135 2.85 -7.77 -19.67
N THR A 136 3.88 -7.93 -18.85
CA THR A 136 5.28 -7.74 -19.26
C THR A 136 6.18 -8.88 -18.76
N ASP A 137 7.40 -8.95 -19.30
CA ASP A 137 8.43 -9.86 -18.77
C ASP A 137 8.84 -9.47 -17.35
N ASN A 138 8.81 -8.17 -17.03
CA ASN A 138 9.06 -7.69 -15.66
C ASN A 138 8.01 -8.24 -14.68
N ASP A 139 6.74 -8.31 -15.06
CA ASP A 139 5.71 -8.94 -14.23
C ASP A 139 6.05 -10.41 -13.92
N ARG A 140 6.56 -11.16 -14.90
CA ARG A 140 6.99 -12.57 -14.70
C ARG A 140 8.19 -12.66 -13.76
N ILE A 141 9.15 -11.73 -13.90
CA ILE A 141 10.36 -11.68 -13.08
C ILE A 141 10.02 -11.36 -11.62
N ASP A 142 9.22 -10.32 -11.38
CA ASP A 142 8.79 -9.93 -10.03
C ASP A 142 7.90 -11.01 -9.41
N TRP A 143 7.01 -11.62 -10.18
CA TRP A 143 6.22 -12.75 -9.69
C TRP A 143 7.08 -13.95 -9.33
N GLY A 144 8.06 -14.32 -10.16
CA GLY A 144 9.01 -15.39 -9.85
C GLY A 144 9.81 -15.09 -8.58
N ARG A 145 10.18 -13.81 -8.39
CA ARG A 145 10.85 -13.35 -7.16
C ARG A 145 9.95 -13.51 -5.94
N TYR A 146 8.70 -13.07 -6.04
CA TYR A 146 7.69 -13.22 -5.01
C TYR A 146 7.46 -14.70 -4.65
N GLN A 147 7.38 -15.59 -5.65
CA GLN A 147 7.23 -17.03 -5.44
C GLN A 147 8.40 -17.65 -4.65
N ARG A 148 9.65 -17.23 -4.91
CA ARG A 148 10.79 -17.68 -4.10
C ARG A 148 10.73 -17.11 -2.68
N LEU A 149 10.44 -15.82 -2.54
CA LEU A 149 10.35 -15.15 -1.24
C LEU A 149 9.30 -15.81 -0.34
N ARG A 150 8.11 -16.10 -0.85
CA ARG A 150 7.02 -16.75 -0.09
C ARG A 150 7.25 -18.24 0.20
N ASN A 151 8.31 -18.83 -0.37
CA ASN A 151 8.84 -20.15 -0.06
C ASN A 151 10.08 -20.09 0.87
N GLY A 152 10.40 -18.90 1.40
CA GLY A 152 11.51 -18.69 2.33
C GLY A 152 12.87 -18.60 1.65
N GLU A 153 12.90 -18.28 0.36
CA GLU A 153 14.12 -18.18 -0.43
C GLU A 153 14.29 -16.77 -1.01
N TRP A 154 14.96 -15.88 -0.27
CA TRP A 154 15.32 -14.57 -0.77
C TRP A 154 16.68 -14.61 -1.48
N ARG A 155 17.77 -14.84 -0.72
CA ARG A 155 19.13 -15.03 -1.22
C ARG A 155 19.50 -16.50 -1.30
N SER A 156 19.14 -17.26 -0.28
CA SER A 156 19.42 -18.69 -0.17
C SER A 156 18.24 -19.40 0.51
N PRO A 157 18.03 -20.70 0.27
CA PRO A 157 16.94 -21.42 0.92
C PRO A 157 16.94 -21.27 2.44
N GLY A 158 15.81 -20.83 3.02
CA GLY A 158 15.62 -20.68 4.46
C GLY A 158 16.13 -19.37 5.07
N ASP A 159 16.60 -18.41 4.26
CA ASP A 159 17.10 -17.13 4.77
C ASP A 159 15.98 -16.12 5.12
N ALA A 160 14.78 -16.32 4.57
CA ALA A 160 13.58 -15.53 4.87
C ALA A 160 12.56 -16.39 5.64
N THR A 161 12.12 -15.91 6.80
CA THR A 161 11.08 -16.58 7.60
C THR A 161 9.70 -16.18 7.09
N VAL A 162 8.95 -17.14 6.55
CA VAL A 162 7.59 -16.90 6.02
C VAL A 162 6.54 -17.11 7.10
N LEU A 163 5.68 -16.11 7.28
CA LEU A 163 4.69 -16.02 8.34
C LEU A 163 3.33 -15.72 7.70
N ARG A 164 2.30 -16.42 8.17
CA ARG A 164 0.94 -16.28 7.65
C ARG A 164 0.01 -16.14 8.84
N TYR A 165 -0.45 -14.91 9.08
CA TYR A 165 -1.19 -14.56 10.28
C TYR A 165 -2.64 -14.23 9.94
N TYR A 166 -3.51 -14.55 10.89
CA TYR A 166 -4.93 -14.20 10.82
C TYR A 166 -5.29 -13.18 11.90
N ARG A 167 -6.47 -12.57 11.74
CA ARG A 167 -7.07 -11.69 12.73
C ARG A 167 -6.91 -12.24 14.15
N GLY A 168 -6.46 -11.39 15.06
CA GLY A 168 -6.30 -11.75 16.48
C GLY A 168 -5.00 -12.48 16.83
N THR A 169 -4.13 -12.78 15.87
CA THR A 169 -2.81 -13.37 16.17
C THR A 169 -1.98 -12.43 17.06
N LYS A 170 -1.40 -12.98 18.14
CA LYS A 170 -0.41 -12.29 18.98
C LYS A 170 0.96 -12.96 18.89
N ARG A 171 2.04 -12.20 18.65
CA ARG A 171 3.43 -12.69 18.78
C ARG A 171 4.41 -11.59 19.17
N PRO A 172 5.59 -11.99 19.69
CA PRO A 172 6.74 -11.11 19.82
C PRO A 172 7.07 -10.34 18.54
N TYR A 173 7.67 -9.17 18.73
CA TYR A 173 8.18 -8.28 17.68
C TYR A 173 7.12 -7.56 16.85
N PHE A 174 5.82 -7.88 16.98
CA PHE A 174 4.78 -7.11 16.30
C PHE A 174 3.71 -6.54 17.23
N ASN A 175 2.98 -7.33 18.03
CA ASN A 175 2.08 -6.80 19.07
C ASN A 175 2.42 -7.25 20.49
N GLN A 176 3.51 -7.99 20.66
CA GLN A 176 4.04 -8.34 21.96
C GLN A 176 5.53 -8.02 22.06
N ASN A 177 5.97 -7.72 23.27
CA ASN A 177 7.38 -7.70 23.64
C ASN A 177 7.94 -9.14 23.70
N ALA A 178 9.25 -9.26 23.91
CA ALA A 178 9.90 -10.57 24.03
C ALA A 178 9.39 -11.39 25.23
N ASP A 179 8.89 -10.72 26.26
CA ASP A 179 8.28 -11.31 27.47
C ASP A 179 6.77 -11.59 27.34
N LEU A 180 6.22 -11.47 26.13
CA LEU A 180 4.80 -11.70 25.80
C LEU A 180 3.80 -10.66 26.33
N THR A 181 4.27 -9.58 26.97
CA THR A 181 3.42 -8.42 27.30
C THR A 181 3.02 -7.66 26.04
N ASP A 182 1.88 -6.93 26.07
CA ASP A 182 1.46 -6.10 24.93
C ASP A 182 2.54 -5.02 24.64
N GLY A 183 2.87 -4.85 23.35
CA GLY A 183 3.97 -3.98 22.93
C GLY A 183 4.51 -4.36 21.54
N GLY A 184 5.82 -4.50 21.42
CA GLY A 184 6.47 -4.82 20.14
C GLY A 184 6.49 -3.63 19.17
N ASP A 185 6.10 -3.89 17.92
CA ASP A 185 6.00 -2.86 16.87
C ASP A 185 4.62 -2.18 16.81
N GLY A 186 3.68 -2.58 17.69
CA GLY A 186 2.32 -2.08 17.76
C GLY A 186 1.40 -2.52 16.62
N ILE A 187 1.67 -3.63 15.93
CA ILE A 187 0.92 -4.06 14.74
C ILE A 187 -0.15 -5.10 15.09
N TYR A 188 -1.40 -4.91 14.69
CA TYR A 188 -2.48 -5.87 14.90
C TYR A 188 -3.11 -6.22 13.55
N VAL A 189 -3.38 -7.52 13.33
CA VAL A 189 -4.05 -8.00 12.12
C VAL A 189 -5.56 -7.92 12.34
N LEU A 190 -6.25 -7.13 11.51
CA LEU A 190 -7.72 -7.07 11.45
C LEU A 190 -8.30 -8.03 10.41
N ALA A 191 -7.56 -8.26 9.31
CA ALA A 191 -7.88 -9.25 8.29
C ALA A 191 -6.58 -9.75 7.63
N PRO A 192 -6.56 -10.95 7.03
CA PRO A 192 -7.70 -11.85 6.85
C PRO A 192 -8.05 -12.68 8.11
N THR A 193 -9.24 -13.27 8.12
CA THR A 193 -9.52 -14.47 8.92
C THR A 193 -9.26 -15.72 8.07
N ALA A 194 -9.27 -16.91 8.69
CA ALA A 194 -9.25 -18.15 7.91
C ALA A 194 -10.43 -18.23 6.92
N GLU A 195 -11.61 -17.79 7.35
CA GLU A 195 -12.84 -17.77 6.55
C GLU A 195 -12.77 -16.79 5.38
N THR A 196 -12.32 -15.54 5.60
CA THR A 196 -12.19 -14.57 4.50
C THR A 196 -11.10 -14.99 3.52
N ASN A 197 -10.01 -15.61 4.01
CA ASN A 197 -8.97 -16.17 3.14
C ASN A 197 -9.52 -17.31 2.25
N THR A 198 -10.27 -18.26 2.83
CA THR A 198 -10.93 -19.32 2.04
C THR A 198 -11.89 -18.73 1.01
N THR A 199 -12.76 -17.80 1.43
CA THR A 199 -13.75 -17.16 0.56
C THR A 199 -13.10 -16.43 -0.61
N ALA A 200 -12.06 -15.64 -0.35
CA ALA A 200 -11.29 -14.90 -1.35
C ALA A 200 -10.63 -15.83 -2.38
N ASN A 201 -10.06 -16.95 -1.94
CA ASN A 201 -9.48 -17.94 -2.85
C ASN A 201 -10.54 -18.65 -3.70
N THR A 202 -11.68 -19.03 -3.10
CA THR A 202 -12.77 -19.69 -3.83
C THR A 202 -13.41 -18.77 -4.87
N SER A 203 -13.63 -17.49 -4.53
CA SER A 203 -14.19 -16.50 -5.45
C SER A 203 -13.15 -15.93 -6.43
N LYS A 204 -11.87 -16.21 -6.22
CA LYS A 204 -10.72 -15.59 -6.90
C LYS A 204 -10.66 -14.06 -6.75
N ASN A 205 -11.31 -13.51 -5.73
CA ASN A 205 -11.19 -12.11 -5.37
C ASN A 205 -9.97 -11.92 -4.45
N HIS A 206 -8.79 -11.77 -5.05
CA HIS A 206 -7.52 -11.72 -4.33
C HIS A 206 -7.34 -10.43 -3.52
N ASN A 207 -8.04 -9.35 -3.85
CA ASN A 207 -8.08 -8.11 -3.07
C ASN A 207 -8.49 -8.40 -1.61
N ASN A 208 -9.42 -9.34 -1.42
CA ASN A 208 -9.91 -9.76 -0.10
C ASN A 208 -8.97 -10.70 0.67
N LEU A 209 -7.80 -11.02 0.11
CA LEU A 209 -6.70 -11.60 0.86
C LEU A 209 -5.90 -10.53 1.62
N SER A 210 -6.15 -9.24 1.38
CA SER A 210 -5.40 -8.13 1.96
C SER A 210 -5.20 -8.27 3.47
N TYR A 211 -3.94 -8.12 3.89
CA TYR A 211 -3.65 -7.75 5.26
C TYR A 211 -4.22 -6.36 5.56
N VAL A 212 -5.28 -6.31 6.35
CA VAL A 212 -5.75 -5.07 6.97
C VAL A 212 -5.09 -4.97 8.34
N LEU A 213 -4.29 -3.93 8.53
CA LEU A 213 -3.46 -3.76 9.73
C LEU A 213 -3.96 -2.58 10.55
N TYR A 214 -3.93 -2.74 11.87
CA TYR A 214 -4.18 -1.70 12.85
C TYR A 214 -2.88 -1.46 13.64
N LEU A 215 -2.35 -0.25 13.58
CA LEU A 215 -1.12 0.14 14.23
C LEU A 215 -1.43 1.02 15.45
N VAL A 216 -0.74 0.79 16.55
CA VAL A 216 -0.77 1.65 17.74
C VAL A 216 0.64 2.10 18.08
N ALA A 217 0.85 3.41 18.08
CA ALA A 217 2.14 4.01 18.42
C ALA A 217 1.92 5.30 19.21
N ASN A 218 2.48 5.40 20.41
CA ASN A 218 2.44 6.61 21.25
C ASN A 218 1.03 7.25 21.33
N GLY A 219 0.00 6.41 21.52
CA GLY A 219 -1.41 6.82 21.60
C GLY A 219 -2.11 7.07 20.26
N THR A 220 -1.37 7.11 19.15
CA THR A 220 -1.90 7.28 17.79
C THR A 220 -2.27 5.93 17.18
N ARG A 221 -3.41 5.88 16.50
CA ARG A 221 -3.96 4.68 15.87
C ARG A 221 -4.06 4.86 14.37
N ILE A 222 -3.51 3.91 13.63
CA ILE A 222 -3.51 3.95 12.17
C ILE A 222 -4.12 2.66 11.65
N ILE A 223 -4.97 2.77 10.63
CA ILE A 223 -5.46 1.60 9.88
C ILE A 223 -4.86 1.63 8.47
N LEU A 224 -4.29 0.51 8.05
CA LEU A 224 -3.80 0.29 6.69
C LEU A 224 -4.69 -0.75 6.02
N GLY A 225 -5.43 -0.31 4.99
CA GLY A 225 -6.51 -1.10 4.40
C GLY A 225 -6.10 -2.16 3.37
N GLY A 226 -4.86 -2.14 2.86
CA GLY A 226 -4.50 -2.89 1.65
C GLY A 226 -5.53 -2.65 0.54
N ASP A 227 -5.97 -3.72 -0.12
CA ASP A 227 -7.04 -3.66 -1.13
C ASP A 227 -8.33 -4.33 -0.67
N ALA A 228 -8.50 -4.52 0.65
CA ALA A 228 -9.70 -5.13 1.20
C ALA A 228 -10.99 -4.43 0.71
N GLU A 229 -11.93 -5.22 0.19
CA GLU A 229 -13.20 -4.73 -0.33
C GLU A 229 -14.31 -4.76 0.74
N ALA A 230 -15.49 -4.28 0.36
CA ALA A 230 -16.59 -4.00 1.28
C ALA A 230 -17.01 -5.20 2.16
N ASP A 231 -16.91 -6.42 1.68
CA ASP A 231 -17.21 -7.65 2.41
C ASP A 231 -16.17 -7.95 3.52
N VAL A 232 -14.88 -7.72 3.26
CA VAL A 232 -13.85 -7.77 4.31
C VAL A 232 -14.07 -6.65 5.32
N TRP A 233 -14.35 -5.43 4.87
CA TRP A 233 -14.66 -4.32 5.79
C TRP A 233 -15.91 -4.54 6.62
N LYS A 234 -16.93 -5.19 6.06
CA LYS A 234 -18.12 -5.63 6.80
C LYS A 234 -17.74 -6.63 7.88
N SER A 235 -16.95 -7.66 7.56
CA SER A 235 -16.46 -8.64 8.55
C SER A 235 -15.64 -8.01 9.67
N ILE A 236 -14.83 -6.99 9.36
CA ILE A 236 -14.07 -6.20 10.34
C ILE A 236 -15.02 -5.37 11.21
N HIS A 237 -15.93 -4.62 10.59
CA HIS A 237 -16.91 -3.79 11.31
C HIS A 237 -17.81 -4.60 12.23
N ASP A 238 -18.35 -5.73 11.76
CA ASP A 238 -19.24 -6.56 12.56
C ASP A 238 -18.53 -7.17 13.79
N TYR A 239 -17.21 -7.38 13.70
CA TYR A 239 -16.41 -7.89 14.82
C TYR A 239 -15.99 -6.79 15.81
N TYR A 240 -15.56 -5.63 15.32
CA TYR A 240 -14.95 -4.60 16.16
C TYR A 240 -15.89 -3.44 16.54
N GLY A 241 -16.89 -3.14 15.71
CA GLY A 241 -17.80 -2.01 15.91
C GLY A 241 -17.06 -0.69 16.18
N SER A 242 -17.42 -0.01 17.26
CA SER A 242 -16.79 1.26 17.68
C SER A 242 -15.31 1.14 18.08
N ASN A 243 -14.79 -0.07 18.30
CA ASN A 243 -13.37 -0.29 18.59
C ASN A 243 -12.47 -0.11 17.35
N LEU A 244 -13.04 0.17 16.18
CA LEU A 244 -12.30 0.54 14.96
C LEU A 244 -11.78 1.97 14.95
N LYS A 245 -12.07 2.79 15.98
CA LYS A 245 -11.65 4.18 16.03
C LYS A 245 -10.15 4.31 15.72
N CYS A 246 -9.80 5.06 14.69
CA CYS A 246 -8.42 5.38 14.33
C CYS A 246 -8.27 6.89 14.08
N ASP A 247 -7.03 7.36 14.12
CA ASP A 247 -6.71 8.77 13.91
C ASP A 247 -6.27 8.99 12.44
N ILE A 248 -5.64 7.97 11.84
CA ILE A 248 -5.23 7.95 10.43
C ILE A 248 -5.75 6.67 9.75
N LEU A 249 -6.30 6.80 8.55
CA LEU A 249 -6.71 5.69 7.69
C LEU A 249 -5.97 5.77 6.36
N LYS A 250 -5.24 4.74 5.96
CA LYS A 250 -4.89 4.54 4.54
C LYS A 250 -6.06 3.81 3.87
N ALA A 251 -6.73 4.50 2.95
CA ALA A 251 -7.90 4.00 2.24
C ALA A 251 -7.56 2.70 1.50
N SER A 252 -8.52 1.77 1.47
CA SER A 252 -8.34 0.50 0.77
C SER A 252 -8.43 0.66 -0.74
N HIS A 253 -7.74 -0.22 -1.47
CA HIS A 253 -7.88 -0.40 -2.91
C HIS A 253 -7.69 0.90 -3.65
N HIS A 254 -6.62 1.61 -3.28
CA HIS A 254 -6.26 2.94 -3.78
C HIS A 254 -7.38 4.00 -3.65
N GLY A 255 -8.29 3.82 -2.68
CA GLY A 255 -9.44 4.69 -2.47
C GLY A 255 -10.59 4.45 -3.46
N ARG A 256 -10.70 3.27 -4.06
CA ARG A 256 -11.82 2.89 -4.93
C ARG A 256 -13.10 2.58 -4.14
N ASP A 257 -14.23 2.70 -4.82
CA ASP A 257 -15.57 2.43 -4.29
C ASP A 257 -15.74 1.01 -3.74
N SER A 258 -15.08 0.01 -4.34
CA SER A 258 -15.11 -1.36 -3.85
C SER A 258 -14.41 -1.51 -2.50
N GLY A 259 -13.38 -0.71 -2.23
CA GLY A 259 -12.65 -0.64 -0.96
C GLY A 259 -13.36 0.18 0.12
N TYR A 260 -14.49 0.83 -0.20
CA TYR A 260 -15.21 1.69 0.73
C TYR A 260 -16.42 0.99 1.34
N TYR A 261 -16.50 0.98 2.68
CA TYR A 261 -17.68 0.51 3.42
C TYR A 261 -18.07 1.52 4.49
N GLN A 262 -19.18 2.23 4.26
CA GLN A 262 -19.60 3.38 5.07
C GLN A 262 -19.68 3.09 6.58
N PRO A 263 -20.26 1.97 7.06
CA PRO A 263 -20.29 1.68 8.50
C PRO A 263 -18.90 1.55 9.14
N ALA A 264 -17.94 0.91 8.45
CA ALA A 264 -16.57 0.80 8.94
C ALA A 264 -15.91 2.19 9.03
N VAL A 265 -15.97 2.98 7.96
CA VAL A 265 -15.36 4.32 7.91
C VAL A 265 -15.99 5.26 8.96
N ALA A 266 -17.31 5.18 9.15
CA ALA A 266 -18.01 5.94 10.18
C ALA A 266 -17.61 5.53 11.61
N ALA A 267 -17.31 4.26 11.84
CA ALA A 267 -16.81 3.77 13.14
C ALA A 267 -15.35 4.19 13.40
N MET A 268 -14.54 4.28 12.34
CA MET A 268 -13.14 4.71 12.43
C MET A 268 -12.99 6.18 12.84
N LYS A 269 -13.83 7.08 12.32
CA LYS A 269 -13.75 8.54 12.55
C LYS A 269 -12.34 9.13 12.38
N PRO A 270 -11.65 8.86 11.24
CA PRO A 270 -10.27 9.28 11.05
C PRO A 270 -10.15 10.79 10.88
N GLU A 271 -9.15 11.40 11.53
CA GLU A 271 -8.80 12.80 11.27
C GLU A 271 -8.18 12.97 9.88
N TYR A 272 -7.36 11.99 9.48
CA TYR A 272 -6.74 11.92 8.16
C TYR A 272 -7.07 10.62 7.44
N THR A 273 -7.44 10.73 6.17
CA THR A 273 -7.50 9.62 5.23
C THR A 273 -6.47 9.81 4.12
N ILE A 274 -5.54 8.87 3.98
CA ILE A 274 -4.51 8.86 2.96
C ILE A 274 -4.95 7.93 1.82
N VAL A 275 -5.00 8.47 0.61
CA VAL A 275 -5.36 7.77 -0.62
C VAL A 275 -4.13 7.62 -1.49
N SER A 276 -3.52 6.43 -1.45
CA SER A 276 -2.37 6.10 -2.29
C SER A 276 -2.87 5.73 -3.68
N VAL A 277 -2.75 6.67 -4.61
CA VAL A 277 -3.22 6.49 -5.98
C VAL A 277 -2.50 7.47 -6.90
N GLY A 278 -2.12 7.01 -8.08
CA GLY A 278 -1.50 7.86 -9.11
C GLY A 278 -2.53 8.68 -9.88
N LYS A 279 -3.66 8.08 -10.24
CA LYS A 279 -4.73 8.72 -11.02
C LYS A 279 -6.10 8.51 -10.39
N LYS A 280 -6.97 9.52 -10.48
CA LYS A 280 -8.37 9.42 -10.04
C LYS A 280 -9.17 8.51 -11.00
N PRO A 281 -9.61 7.31 -10.58
CA PRO A 281 -10.48 6.49 -11.41
C PRO A 281 -11.93 7.00 -11.36
N PRO A 282 -12.79 6.58 -12.30
CA PRO A 282 -14.24 6.81 -12.21
C PRO A 282 -14.87 6.25 -10.92
N THR A 283 -14.21 5.27 -10.30
CA THR A 283 -14.60 4.62 -9.06
C THR A 283 -13.99 5.27 -7.81
N ASP A 284 -13.47 6.50 -7.89
CA ASP A 284 -12.86 7.21 -6.75
C ASP A 284 -13.85 7.46 -5.61
N ALA A 285 -13.54 6.92 -4.43
CA ALA A 285 -14.31 7.08 -3.21
C ALA A 285 -13.83 8.25 -2.33
N SER A 286 -12.85 9.05 -2.77
CA SER A 286 -12.26 10.13 -1.95
C SER A 286 -13.32 11.08 -1.37
N ASN A 287 -14.36 11.41 -2.14
CA ASN A 287 -15.47 12.24 -1.65
C ASN A 287 -16.33 11.55 -0.58
N LYS A 288 -16.46 10.22 -0.61
CA LYS A 288 -17.16 9.46 0.42
C LYS A 288 -16.37 9.43 1.72
N TYR A 289 -15.04 9.38 1.65
CA TYR A 289 -14.17 9.52 2.83
C TYR A 289 -14.26 10.93 3.44
N ARG A 290 -14.39 11.99 2.63
CA ARG A 290 -14.54 13.39 3.12
C ARG A 290 -15.77 13.60 4.01
N ALA A 291 -16.78 12.74 3.92
CA ALA A 291 -17.94 12.80 4.82
C ALA A 291 -17.60 12.39 6.28
N TYR A 292 -16.46 11.74 6.50
CA TYR A 292 -16.06 11.18 7.81
C TYR A 292 -14.63 11.57 8.22
N SER A 293 -13.90 12.29 7.37
CA SER A 293 -12.53 12.69 7.59
C SER A 293 -12.31 14.13 7.12
N ASN A 294 -11.75 14.95 7.99
CA ASN A 294 -11.49 16.35 7.70
C ASN A 294 -10.40 16.52 6.63
N ASN A 295 -9.43 15.59 6.61
CA ASN A 295 -8.27 15.66 5.74
C ASN A 295 -8.19 14.40 4.86
N VAL A 296 -8.65 14.48 3.61
CA VAL A 296 -8.47 13.40 2.63
C VAL A 296 -7.34 13.78 1.68
N TRP A 297 -6.15 13.24 1.93
CA TRP A 297 -4.93 13.52 1.18
C TRP A 297 -4.63 12.39 0.21
N SER A 298 -4.21 12.74 -1.00
CA SER A 298 -3.82 11.75 -2.01
C SER A 298 -2.37 11.96 -2.40
N THR A 299 -1.62 10.86 -2.53
CA THR A 299 -0.22 10.88 -2.98
C THR A 299 -0.07 11.51 -4.36
N ARG A 300 -1.08 11.40 -5.23
CA ARG A 300 -1.17 12.15 -6.51
C ARG A 300 -0.90 13.65 -6.38
N TRP A 301 -1.35 14.25 -5.28
CA TRP A 301 -1.32 15.70 -5.08
C TRP A 301 -0.29 16.14 -4.04
N LYS A 302 -0.11 15.31 -3.01
CA LYS A 302 0.77 15.57 -1.88
C LYS A 302 2.18 15.01 -2.06
N GLY A 303 2.43 14.20 -3.10
CA GLY A 303 3.67 13.45 -3.27
C GLY A 303 3.82 12.40 -2.18
N ASP A 304 5.06 12.17 -1.73
CA ASP A 304 5.29 11.35 -0.56
C ASP A 304 4.67 12.00 0.69
N ILE A 305 3.98 11.18 1.50
CA ILE A 305 3.39 11.61 2.77
C ILE A 305 4.12 10.90 3.91
N VAL A 306 4.61 11.66 4.88
CA VAL A 306 5.33 11.15 6.03
C VAL A 306 4.56 11.47 7.30
N VAL A 307 4.15 10.43 8.02
CA VAL A 307 3.56 10.54 9.35
C VAL A 307 4.66 10.30 10.38
N ASN A 308 4.94 11.30 11.21
CA ASN A 308 5.88 11.20 12.30
C ASN A 308 5.13 11.15 13.65
N ILE A 309 5.36 10.09 14.42
CA ILE A 309 4.68 9.80 15.69
C ILE A 309 5.74 9.70 16.79
N PRO A 310 6.20 10.84 17.33
CA PRO A 310 7.19 10.88 18.41
C PRO A 310 6.59 10.43 19.75
N ALA A 311 7.44 10.03 20.69
CA ALA A 311 7.01 9.52 22.00
C ALA A 311 6.41 10.59 22.93
N TYR A 312 6.83 11.85 22.79
CA TYR A 312 6.55 12.91 23.77
C TYR A 312 5.96 14.19 23.15
N SER A 313 5.51 14.16 21.90
CA SER A 313 4.86 15.30 21.25
C SER A 313 3.74 14.85 20.32
N GLN A 314 2.96 15.81 19.82
CA GLN A 314 1.88 15.51 18.89
C GLN A 314 2.42 14.92 17.58
N PRO A 315 1.70 13.99 16.95
CA PRO A 315 2.03 13.49 15.63
C PRO A 315 2.02 14.63 14.59
N THR A 316 2.92 14.55 13.60
CA THR A 316 2.88 15.41 12.41
C THR A 316 2.62 14.57 11.17
N ILE A 317 1.98 15.18 10.18
CA ILE A 317 1.76 14.60 8.87
C ILE A 317 2.27 15.61 7.86
N ASP A 318 3.39 15.27 7.23
CA ASP A 318 4.11 16.12 6.31
C ASP A 318 3.91 15.58 4.88
N SER A 319 3.81 16.48 3.90
CA SER A 319 3.69 16.13 2.48
C SER A 319 4.79 16.82 1.69
N GLU A 320 5.29 16.15 0.66
CA GLU A 320 6.29 16.72 -0.26
C GLU A 320 5.79 17.98 -0.99
N TYR A 321 4.49 18.03 -1.32
CA TYR A 321 3.85 19.16 -1.97
C TYR A 321 2.65 19.68 -1.17
N ASP A 322 2.55 21.01 -1.06
CA ASP A 322 1.39 21.68 -0.45
C ASP A 322 0.37 22.09 -1.52
N ARG A 323 -0.35 21.09 -2.06
CA ARG A 323 -1.40 21.26 -3.08
C ARG A 323 -2.76 20.78 -2.62
#